data_AF-A0A1F5UZ40-F1
#
_entry.id   AF-A0A1F5UZ40-F1
#
_cell.length_a   1.000
_cell.length_b   1.000
_cell.length_c   1.000
_cell.angle_alpha   90.00
_cell.angle_beta   90.00
_cell.angle_gamma   90.00
#
_symmetry.space_group_name_H-M   'P 1'
#
loop_
_entity.id
_entity.type
_entity.pdbx_description
1 polymer ?
#
loop_
_entity_poly.entity_id
_entity_poly.type
_entity_poly.pdbx_seq_one_letter_code
_entity_poly.pdbx_strand_id
1 'polypeptide(L)'
;MSPELFLPGILRWIHFVAGIIWIGLLYFFNLVNVPYTKIAEPKERAAHVPKLMPLALAWFRYAALVTVVVGFGLLFALPQYWRIGNFFDTDGAKTIFMGMLLGSIMLFNVWVFIWPNQKKIIAATVKGEKPEPKWGKNALLASRT
;
A
#
# COMPACT_ATOMS: atom_id res chain seq x y z
N MET A 1 -24.04 -5.56 -22.40
CA MET A 1 -23.72 -4.60 -21.32
C MET A 1 -23.83 -3.22 -21.91
N SER A 2 -24.51 -2.29 -21.26
CA SER A 2 -24.65 -0.94 -21.81
C SER A 2 -23.29 -0.21 -21.75
N PRO A 3 -22.89 0.55 -22.80
CA PRO A 3 -21.56 1.15 -22.90
C PRO A 3 -21.16 2.01 -21.68
N GLU A 4 -22.13 2.65 -21.03
CA GLU A 4 -21.94 3.50 -19.86
C GLU A 4 -21.54 2.76 -18.57
N LEU A 5 -21.69 1.44 -18.52
CA LEU A 5 -21.29 0.61 -17.38
C LEU A 5 -19.91 -0.05 -17.54
N PHE A 6 -19.33 -0.01 -18.74
CA PHE A 6 -18.08 -0.69 -19.06
C PHE A 6 -16.88 -0.07 -18.35
N LEU A 7 -16.69 1.25 -18.48
CA LEU A 7 -15.59 1.98 -17.84
C LEU A 7 -15.65 1.89 -16.30
N PRO A 8 -16.80 2.11 -15.64
CA PRO A 8 -16.97 1.83 -14.21
C PRO A 8 -16.56 0.42 -13.80
N GLY A 9 -16.91 -0.58 -14.60
CA GLY A 9 -16.56 -1.98 -14.36
C GLY A 9 -15.05 -2.20 -14.39
N ILE A 10 -14.36 -1.66 -15.40
CA ILE A 10 -12.90 -1.74 -15.51
C ILE A 10 -12.21 -1.05 -14.33
N LEU A 11 -12.62 0.19 -14.02
CA LEU A 11 -12.04 0.94 -12.90
C LEU A 11 -12.22 0.22 -11.57
N ARG A 12 -13.37 -0.41 -11.37
CA ARG A 12 -13.62 -1.25 -10.20
C ARG A 12 -12.63 -2.42 -10.13
N TRP A 13 -12.40 -3.14 -11.23
CA TRP A 13 -11.42 -4.22 -11.25
C TRP A 13 -9.99 -3.72 -11.04
N ILE A 14 -9.62 -2.58 -11.61
CA ILE A 14 -8.31 -1.94 -11.35
C ILE A 14 -8.15 -1.65 -9.86
N HIS A 15 -9.16 -1.04 -9.22
CA HIS A 15 -9.16 -0.77 -7.78
C HIS A 15 -8.99 -2.06 -6.97
N PHE A 16 -9.75 -3.11 -7.28
CA PHE A 16 -9.68 -4.38 -6.57
C PHE A 16 -8.32 -5.07 -6.71
N VAL A 17 -7.80 -5.20 -7.94
CA VAL A 17 -6.51 -5.85 -8.19
C VAL A 17 -5.37 -5.08 -7.54
N ALA A 18 -5.37 -3.74 -7.65
CA ALA A 18 -4.40 -2.90 -6.96
C ALA A 18 -4.49 -3.07 -5.43
N GLY A 19 -5.70 -3.15 -4.88
CA GLY A 19 -5.91 -3.39 -3.45
C GLY A 19 -5.35 -4.74 -2.99
N ILE A 20 -5.58 -5.80 -3.78
CA ILE A 20 -5.03 -7.14 -3.50
C ILE A 20 -3.49 -7.10 -3.49
N ILE A 21 -2.87 -6.46 -4.48
CA ILE A 21 -1.41 -6.33 -4.54
C ILE A 21 -0.88 -5.54 -3.34
N TRP A 22 -1.54 -4.43 -3.01
CA TRP A 22 -1.14 -3.57 -1.91
C TRP A 22 -1.18 -4.31 -0.57
N ILE A 23 -2.32 -4.90 -0.22
CA ILE A 23 -2.50 -5.61 1.05
C ILE A 23 -1.67 -6.91 1.07
N GLY A 24 -1.57 -7.62 -0.05
CA GLY A 24 -0.72 -8.80 -0.18
C GLY A 24 0.76 -8.48 0.11
N LEU A 25 1.28 -7.37 -0.43
CA LEU A 25 2.64 -6.91 -0.13
C LEU A 25 2.78 -6.40 1.31
N LEU A 26 1.75 -5.78 1.88
CA LEU A 26 1.76 -5.42 3.30
C LEU A 26 1.95 -6.64 4.20
N TYR A 27 1.23 -7.72 3.91
CA TYR A 27 1.36 -8.99 4.63
C TYR A 27 2.71 -9.65 4.39
N PHE A 28 3.19 -9.65 3.14
CA PHE A 28 4.55 -10.10 2.84
C PHE A 28 5.58 -9.36 3.70
N PHE A 29 5.52 -8.02 3.78
CA PHE A 29 6.49 -7.27 4.58
C PHE A 29 6.42 -7.57 6.07
N ASN A 30 5.21 -7.62 6.64
CA ASN A 30 5.02 -7.78 8.09
C ASN A 30 5.21 -9.22 8.56
N LEU A 31 4.66 -10.19 7.82
CA LEU A 31 4.56 -11.59 8.25
C LEU A 31 5.70 -12.46 7.71
N VAL A 32 6.33 -12.08 6.60
CA VAL A 32 7.38 -12.89 5.97
C VAL A 32 8.73 -12.17 6.02
N ASN A 33 8.81 -10.96 5.48
CA ASN A 33 10.06 -10.23 5.30
C ASN A 33 10.74 -9.85 6.62
N VAL A 34 9.97 -9.30 7.56
CA VAL A 34 10.50 -8.90 8.88
C VAL A 34 11.00 -10.10 9.68
N PRO A 35 10.25 -11.22 9.82
CA PRO A 35 10.77 -12.43 10.46
C PRO A 35 12.00 -13.01 9.75
N TYR A 36 11.96 -13.13 8.42
CA TYR A 36 13.10 -13.60 7.62
C TYR A 36 14.36 -12.76 7.88
N THR A 37 14.23 -11.43 7.85
CA THR A 37 15.38 -10.53 8.04
C THR A 37 16.03 -10.71 9.42
N LYS A 38 15.28 -11.10 10.46
CA LYS A 38 15.82 -11.33 11.81
C LYS A 38 16.73 -12.55 11.87
N ILE A 39 16.40 -13.61 11.13
CA ILE A 39 17.14 -14.87 11.14
C ILE A 39 18.21 -14.94 10.03
N ALA A 40 18.07 -14.13 8.98
CA ALA A 40 18.98 -14.12 7.84
C ALA A 40 20.41 -13.74 8.25
N GLU A 41 21.40 -14.41 7.67
CA GLU A 41 22.81 -14.08 7.83
C GLU A 41 23.16 -12.74 7.15
N PRO A 42 24.23 -12.04 7.55
CA PRO A 42 24.63 -10.77 6.92
C PRO A 42 24.77 -10.85 5.40
N LYS A 43 25.35 -11.95 4.88
CA LYS A 43 25.53 -12.20 3.45
C LYS A 43 24.20 -12.29 2.69
N GLU A 44 23.17 -12.86 3.31
CA GLU A 44 21.84 -13.03 2.73
C GLU A 44 21.09 -11.69 2.67
N ARG A 45 21.25 -10.87 3.71
CA ARG A 45 20.66 -9.52 3.78
C ARG A 45 21.23 -8.60 2.69
N ALA A 46 22.54 -8.73 2.40
CA ALA A 46 23.20 -7.97 1.34
C ALA A 46 22.71 -8.34 -0.08
N ALA A 47 22.21 -9.56 -0.29
CA ALA A 47 21.58 -9.96 -1.55
C ALA A 47 20.10 -9.56 -1.61
N HIS A 48 19.40 -9.66 -0.48
CA HIS A 48 17.95 -9.44 -0.37
C HIS A 48 17.55 -7.95 -0.39
N VAL A 49 18.13 -7.13 0.50
CA VAL A 49 17.69 -5.74 0.72
C VAL A 49 17.86 -4.86 -0.54
N PRO A 50 19.00 -4.83 -1.23
CA PRO A 50 19.17 -3.94 -2.38
C PRO A 50 18.52 -4.46 -3.67
N LYS A 51 18.14 -5.75 -3.75
CA LYS A 51 17.55 -6.34 -4.97
C LYS A 51 16.05 -6.54 -4.85
N LEU A 52 15.57 -7.17 -3.78
CA LEU A 52 14.14 -7.49 -3.62
C LEU A 52 13.34 -6.28 -3.14
N MET A 53 13.85 -5.55 -2.14
CA MET A 53 13.06 -4.48 -1.52
C MET A 53 12.68 -3.35 -2.48
N PRO A 54 13.54 -2.87 -3.40
CA PRO A 54 13.14 -1.83 -4.35
C PRO A 54 11.97 -2.27 -5.24
N LEU A 55 11.97 -3.54 -5.68
CA LEU A 55 10.91 -4.10 -6.53
C LEU A 55 9.60 -4.22 -5.74
N ALA A 56 9.65 -4.85 -4.57
CA ALA A 56 8.47 -5.03 -3.72
C ALA A 56 7.89 -3.67 -3.27
N LEU A 57 8.74 -2.72 -2.91
CA LEU A 57 8.33 -1.37 -2.50
C LEU A 57 7.79 -0.54 -3.65
N ALA A 58 8.27 -0.72 -4.88
CA ALA A 58 7.69 -0.06 -6.05
C ALA A 58 6.23 -0.50 -6.25
N TRP A 59 5.99 -1.81 -6.33
CA TRP A 59 4.63 -2.36 -6.43
C TRP A 59 3.74 -1.91 -5.27
N PHE A 60 4.25 -2.00 -4.05
CA PHE A 60 3.51 -1.58 -2.85
C PHE A 60 3.08 -0.11 -2.89
N ARG A 61 3.99 0.81 -3.25
CA ARG A 61 3.71 2.25 -3.32
C ARG A 61 2.66 2.60 -4.36
N TYR A 62 2.83 2.07 -5.58
CA TYR A 62 1.95 2.42 -6.68
C TYR A 62 0.63 1.67 -6.62
N ALA A 63 0.60 0.43 -6.12
CA ALA A 63 -0.66 -0.27 -5.86
C ALA A 63 -1.50 0.46 -4.80
N ALA A 64 -0.88 0.98 -3.73
CA ALA A 64 -1.56 1.82 -2.75
C ALA A 64 -2.16 3.09 -3.40
N LEU A 65 -1.35 3.80 -4.20
CA LEU A 65 -1.79 5.02 -4.88
C LEU A 65 -2.96 4.75 -5.83
N VAL A 66 -2.83 3.72 -6.68
CA VAL A 66 -3.86 3.34 -7.65
C VAL A 66 -5.15 2.94 -6.94
N THR A 67 -5.06 2.14 -5.88
CA THR A 67 -6.23 1.73 -5.09
C THR A 67 -6.99 2.96 -4.60
N VAL A 68 -6.31 3.88 -3.92
CA VAL A 68 -6.96 5.07 -3.36
C VAL A 68 -7.48 5.98 -4.47
N VAL A 69 -6.65 6.38 -5.44
CA VAL A 69 -7.06 7.32 -6.49
C VAL A 69 -8.22 6.79 -7.33
N VAL A 70 -8.19 5.51 -7.72
CA VAL A 70 -9.29 4.90 -8.48
C VAL A 70 -10.54 4.74 -7.61
N GLY A 71 -10.37 4.45 -6.31
CA GLY A 71 -11.49 4.38 -5.35
C GLY A 71 -12.22 5.73 -5.22
N PHE A 72 -11.46 6.81 -5.06
CA PHE A 72 -12.00 8.17 -5.07
C PHE A 72 -12.63 8.50 -6.43
N GLY A 73 -12.00 8.14 -7.55
CA GLY A 73 -12.56 8.35 -8.89
C GLY A 73 -13.90 7.62 -9.10
N LEU A 74 -14.01 6.37 -8.66
CA LEU A 74 -15.26 5.60 -8.71
C LEU A 74 -16.37 6.25 -7.88
N LEU A 75 -16.04 6.86 -6.75
CA LEU A 75 -17.02 7.49 -5.86
C LEU A 75 -17.50 8.84 -6.40
N PHE A 76 -16.59 9.70 -6.85
CA PHE A 76 -16.89 11.09 -7.20
C PHE A 76 -17.15 11.33 -8.70
N ALA A 77 -16.61 10.51 -9.59
CA ALA A 77 -16.73 10.72 -11.04
C ALA A 77 -17.89 9.95 -11.69
N LEU A 78 -18.58 9.08 -10.94
CA LEU A 78 -19.62 8.23 -11.48
C LEU A 78 -20.99 8.53 -10.82
N PRO A 79 -21.90 9.20 -11.55
CA PRO A 79 -23.21 9.62 -11.03
C PRO A 79 -24.00 8.47 -10.40
N GLN A 80 -23.87 7.24 -10.91
CA GLN A 80 -24.57 6.07 -10.41
C GLN A 80 -24.10 5.56 -9.03
N TYR A 81 -22.88 5.92 -8.58
CA TYR A 81 -22.42 5.66 -7.21
C TYR A 81 -22.67 6.86 -6.29
N TRP A 82 -22.81 8.05 -6.85
CA TRP A 82 -23.16 9.29 -6.14
C TRP A 82 -24.68 9.50 -5.97
N ARG A 83 -25.55 8.73 -6.66
CA ARG A 83 -27.00 9.01 -6.74
C ARG A 83 -27.89 8.28 -5.72
N ILE A 84 -27.37 7.48 -4.79
CA ILE A 84 -28.24 6.74 -3.87
C ILE A 84 -27.72 6.79 -2.42
N GLY A 85 -28.32 7.69 -1.64
CA GLY A 85 -28.37 7.59 -0.18
C GLY A 85 -27.31 8.39 0.55
N ASN A 86 -27.77 9.13 1.56
CA ASN A 86 -26.94 9.80 2.55
C ASN A 86 -25.79 8.89 2.97
N PHE A 87 -24.57 9.32 2.64
CA PHE A 87 -23.30 8.64 2.91
C PHE A 87 -23.11 8.24 4.39
N PHE A 88 -23.87 8.86 5.28
CA PHE A 88 -23.86 8.64 6.71
C PHE A 88 -25.03 7.79 7.23
N ASP A 89 -26.04 7.51 6.40
CA ASP A 89 -27.30 6.89 6.86
C ASP A 89 -27.39 5.39 6.59
N THR A 90 -26.60 4.86 5.65
CA THR A 90 -26.62 3.42 5.33
C THR A 90 -25.35 2.72 5.79
N ASP A 91 -25.48 1.46 6.24
CA ASP A 91 -24.34 0.67 6.72
C ASP A 91 -23.29 0.44 5.62
N GLY A 92 -23.73 0.27 4.37
CA GLY A 92 -22.82 0.13 3.22
C GLY A 92 -21.96 1.38 2.99
N ALA A 93 -22.53 2.57 3.13
CA ALA A 93 -21.79 3.82 2.97
C ALA A 93 -20.79 4.04 4.13
N LYS A 94 -21.17 3.68 5.37
CA LYS A 94 -20.26 3.69 6.52
C LYS A 94 -19.08 2.74 6.33
N THR A 95 -19.31 1.53 5.78
CA THR A 95 -18.24 0.58 5.46
C THR A 95 -17.28 1.13 4.41
N ILE A 96 -17.80 1.73 3.34
CA ILE A 96 -16.98 2.36 2.29
C ILE A 96 -16.17 3.52 2.86
N PHE A 97 -16.79 4.40 3.65
CA PHE A 97 -16.10 5.50 4.31
C PHE A 97 -14.95 5.02 5.19
N MET A 98 -15.19 3.99 6.00
CA MET A 98 -14.15 3.42 6.86
C MET A 98 -12.98 2.87 6.02
N GLY A 99 -13.28 2.14 4.96
CA GLY A 99 -12.25 1.65 4.03
C GLY A 99 -11.46 2.78 3.37
N MET A 100 -12.13 3.86 2.96
CA MET A 100 -11.48 5.05 2.39
C MET A 100 -10.57 5.76 3.40
N LEU A 101 -11.05 5.94 4.64
CA LEU A 101 -10.28 6.60 5.69
C LEU A 101 -9.02 5.82 6.01
N LEU A 102 -9.17 4.52 6.27
CA LEU A 102 -8.05 3.62 6.57
C LEU A 102 -7.07 3.53 5.39
N GLY A 103 -7.59 3.40 4.17
CA GLY A 103 -6.77 3.41 2.95
C GLY A 103 -6.00 4.73 2.77
N SER A 104 -6.63 5.87 3.05
CA SER A 104 -5.96 7.17 2.92
C SER A 104 -4.84 7.37 3.94
N ILE A 105 -5.09 6.99 5.20
CA ILE A 105 -4.08 7.00 6.27
C ILE A 105 -2.91 6.09 5.90
N MET A 106 -3.21 4.86 5.48
CA MET A 106 -2.16 3.91 5.11
C MET A 106 -1.38 4.39 3.88
N LEU A 107 -2.03 4.97 2.86
CA LEU A 107 -1.35 5.56 1.71
C LEU A 107 -0.37 6.66 2.17
N PHE A 108 -0.81 7.56 3.05
CA PHE A 108 0.05 8.58 3.64
C PHE A 108 1.26 7.93 4.34
N ASN A 109 1.04 6.89 5.15
CA ASN A 109 2.10 6.16 5.82
C ASN A 109 3.12 5.55 4.85
N VAL A 110 2.65 4.97 3.74
CA VAL A 110 3.49 4.39 2.68
C VAL A 110 4.44 5.42 2.09
N TRP A 111 3.93 6.59 1.72
CA TRP A 111 4.70 7.60 0.99
C TRP A 111 5.54 8.50 1.90
N VAL A 112 5.04 8.82 3.09
CA VAL A 112 5.68 9.78 4.01
C VAL A 112 6.63 9.12 5.00
N PHE A 113 6.31 7.92 5.50
CA PHE A 113 7.12 7.27 6.54
C PHE A 113 7.85 6.03 6.03
N ILE A 114 7.15 5.11 5.36
CA ILE A 114 7.75 3.83 4.94
C ILE A 114 8.80 4.08 3.85
N TRP A 115 8.43 4.75 2.76
CA TRP A 115 9.33 4.93 1.62
C TRP A 115 10.63 5.70 1.97
N PRO A 116 10.61 6.83 2.67
CA PRO A 116 11.84 7.56 2.99
C PRO A 116 12.78 6.77 3.90
N ASN A 117 12.25 6.02 4.87
CA ASN A 117 13.08 5.17 5.74
C ASN A 117 13.65 3.97 4.97
N GLN A 118 12.87 3.34 4.09
CA GLN A 118 13.35 2.25 3.25
C GLN A 118 14.46 2.70 2.29
N LYS A 119 14.36 3.89 1.70
CA LYS A 119 15.45 4.48 0.90
C LYS A 119 16.76 4.57 1.68
N LYS A 120 16.71 5.01 2.95
CA LYS A 120 17.89 5.12 3.82
C LYS A 120 18.49 3.74 4.12
N ILE A 121 17.64 2.75 4.43
CA ILE A 121 18.07 1.36 4.69
C ILE A 121 18.73 0.75 3.46
N ILE A 122 18.12 0.91 2.29
CA ILE A 122 18.66 0.43 1.02
C ILE A 122 20.01 1.09 0.73
N ALA A 123 20.09 2.42 0.86
CA ALA A 123 21.32 3.17 0.61
C ALA A 123 22.48 2.75 1.53
N ALA A 124 22.23 2.60 2.84
CA ALA A 124 23.24 2.12 3.78
C ALA A 124 23.69 0.69 3.42
N THR A 125 22.75 -0.19 3.09
CA THR A 125 23.06 -1.59 2.75
C THR A 125 23.87 -1.71 1.46
N VAL A 126 23.58 -0.89 0.44
CA VAL A 126 24.37 -0.82 -0.80
C VAL A 126 25.81 -0.40 -0.53
N LYS A 127 26.04 0.48 0.45
CA LYS A 127 27.38 0.90 0.88
C LYS A 127 28.10 -0.12 1.77
N GLY A 128 27.45 -1.22 2.14
CA GLY A 128 27.97 -2.17 3.14
C GLY A 128 27.91 -1.63 4.58
N GLU A 129 27.24 -0.50 4.81
CA GLU A 129 27.04 0.09 6.13
C GLU A 129 25.88 -0.59 6.85
N LYS A 130 25.95 -0.65 8.18
CA LYS A 130 24.85 -1.15 9.00
C LYS A 130 23.75 -0.09 9.08
N PRO A 131 22.50 -0.36 8.63
CA PRO A 131 21.42 0.61 8.70
C PRO A 131 21.07 0.99 10.14
N GLU A 132 20.69 2.25 10.37
CA GLU A 132 20.28 2.70 11.70
C GLU A 132 18.96 2.02 12.12
N PRO A 133 18.87 1.42 13.33
CA PRO A 133 17.69 0.67 13.76
C PRO A 133 16.39 1.49 13.75
N LYS A 134 16.46 2.80 13.99
CA LYS A 134 15.28 3.67 14.02
C LYS A 134 14.55 3.75 12.67
N TRP A 135 15.25 3.62 11.54
CA TRP A 135 14.60 3.68 10.23
C TRP A 135 13.67 2.49 10.03
N GLY A 136 14.14 1.29 10.39
CA GLY A 136 13.33 0.06 10.33
C GLY A 136 12.15 0.12 11.30
N LYS A 137 12.38 0.59 12.53
CA LYS A 137 11.32 0.76 13.54
C LYS A 137 10.21 1.70 13.06
N ASN A 138 10.58 2.87 12.53
CA ASN A 138 9.61 3.86 12.07
C ASN A 138 8.79 3.35 10.88
N ALA A 139 9.44 2.68 9.92
CA ALA A 139 8.73 2.05 8.80
C ALA A 139 7.77 0.94 9.27
N LEU A 140 8.17 0.14 10.26
CA LEU A 140 7.34 -0.94 10.80
C LEU A 140 6.13 -0.44 11.59
N LEU A 141 6.30 0.63 12.39
CA LEU A 141 5.18 1.22 13.12
C LEU A 141 4.16 1.80 12.14
N ALA A 142 4.62 2.55 11.14
CA ALA A 142 3.76 3.11 10.10
C ALA A 142 3.06 2.03 9.25
N SER A 143 3.58 0.81 9.18
CA SER A 143 2.94 -0.28 8.44
C SER A 143 1.86 -1.05 9.23
N ARG A 144 1.59 -0.64 10.47
CA ARG A 144 0.66 -1.30 11.40
C ARG A 144 -0.46 -0.37 11.90
N THR A 145 -0.53 0.80 11.32
CA THR A 145 -1.46 1.90 11.62
C THR A 145 -2.01 2.41 10.30
#